data_AF-A0A7W5D6U0-F1
#
_entry.id   AF-A0A7W5D6U0-F1
#
_cell.length_a   1.000
_cell.length_b   1.000
_cell.length_c   1.000
_cell.angle_alpha   90.00
_cell.angle_beta   90.00
_cell.angle_gamma   90.00
#
_symmetry.space_group_name_H-M   'P 1'
#
loop_
_entity.id
_entity.type
_entity.pdbx_description
1 polymer ?
#
loop_
_entity_poly.entity_id
_entity_poly.type
_entity_poly.pdbx_seq_one_letter_code
_entity_poly.pdbx_strand_id
1 'polypeptide(L)'
;MTLDHPETPHTLRSIQEMLGLSRSAIAGLIANGFVSPKRGPRNAYRFSFRDVVLLRTAHDLQQADIPTRKILRALQRLKATLPEELPLTGLRITAVGNSIAVHDRESRWEAETGQLLMDFDVAATRGSVAFVDRRREPTAPAVSAEEVFARAEVLESKDMKAAEAAYREVLAIAPDHADAYLNLGAILCESDRQAEAAHLYDDALHRLPDVPLLHFNRAVALEDLGRLDEAIQSYERCLKLDPTIGDAHFNVGRLYDHLGHRREAIRHFSAYRRLQK
;
A
#
# COMPACT_ATOMS: atom_id res chain seq x y z
N MET A 1 -30.21 -11.16 14.13
CA MET A 1 -30.96 -10.65 15.30
C MET A 1 -29.94 -10.43 16.42
N THR A 2 -29.51 -9.17 16.57
CA THR A 2 -28.83 -8.55 17.73
C THR A 2 -28.10 -9.48 18.72
N LEU A 3 -26.77 -9.56 18.60
CA LEU A 3 -25.91 -10.03 19.70
C LEU A 3 -25.55 -8.83 20.58
N ASP A 4 -26.42 -8.57 21.54
CA ASP A 4 -26.23 -7.66 22.67
C ASP A 4 -25.21 -8.30 23.64
N HIS A 5 -23.95 -7.86 23.61
CA HIS A 5 -22.97 -8.24 24.64
C HIS A 5 -23.22 -7.37 25.88
N PRO A 6 -23.37 -7.96 27.10
CA PRO A 6 -23.64 -7.19 28.30
C PRO A 6 -22.36 -6.50 28.77
N GLU A 7 -22.11 -5.26 28.32
CA GLU A 7 -21.07 -4.42 28.93
C GLU A 7 -21.46 -4.10 30.38
N THR A 8 -20.67 -4.56 31.34
CA THR A 8 -20.83 -4.16 32.74
C THR A 8 -20.59 -2.64 32.87
N PRO A 9 -21.57 -1.84 33.32
CA PRO A 9 -21.40 -0.39 33.38
C PRO A 9 -20.42 0.03 34.48
N HIS A 10 -19.42 0.84 34.12
CA HIS A 10 -18.41 1.36 35.03
C HIS A 10 -18.99 2.41 35.98
N THR A 11 -18.48 2.46 37.21
CA THR A 11 -18.88 3.46 38.22
C THR A 11 -17.92 4.65 38.22
N LEU A 12 -18.36 5.79 38.78
CA LEU A 12 -17.52 6.98 38.92
C LEU A 12 -16.18 6.66 39.61
N ARG A 13 -16.22 5.91 40.72
CA ARG A 13 -15.03 5.51 41.48
C ARG A 13 -14.07 4.66 40.63
N SER A 14 -14.62 3.68 39.91
CA SER A 14 -13.84 2.83 39.01
C SER A 14 -13.16 3.63 37.90
N ILE A 15 -13.80 4.69 37.37
CA ILE A 15 -13.17 5.58 36.39
C ILE A 15 -12.02 6.39 37.00
N GLN A 16 -12.19 6.92 38.20
CA GLN A 16 -11.13 7.65 38.89
C GLN A 16 -9.90 6.75 39.10
N GLU A 17 -10.11 5.48 39.47
CA GLU A 17 -9.04 4.49 39.67
C GLU A 17 -8.39 4.08 38.32
N MET A 18 -9.18 3.86 37.26
CA MET A 18 -8.66 3.42 35.95
C MET A 18 -7.94 4.51 35.16
N LEU A 19 -8.41 5.76 35.26
CA LEU A 19 -7.92 6.87 34.45
C LEU A 19 -7.09 7.89 35.25
N GLY A 20 -6.99 7.74 36.58
CA GLY A 20 -6.32 8.71 37.44
C GLY A 20 -7.02 10.07 37.52
N LEU A 21 -8.27 10.18 37.02
CA LEU A 21 -8.98 11.44 36.94
C LEU A 21 -9.62 11.84 38.28
N SER A 22 -9.55 13.13 38.61
CA SER A 22 -10.26 13.66 39.77
C SER A 22 -11.78 13.71 39.52
N ARG A 23 -12.57 13.67 40.61
CA ARG A 23 -14.03 13.78 40.52
C ARG A 23 -14.48 15.09 39.86
N SER A 24 -13.75 16.19 40.08
CA SER A 24 -14.03 17.49 39.46
C SER A 24 -13.71 17.49 37.97
N ALA A 25 -12.62 16.83 37.54
CA ALA A 25 -12.30 16.68 36.12
C ALA A 25 -13.40 15.89 35.39
N ILE A 26 -13.85 14.77 35.94
CA ILE A 26 -14.94 13.98 35.36
C ILE A 26 -16.26 14.77 35.32
N ALA A 27 -16.59 15.49 36.40
CA ALA A 27 -17.78 16.33 36.44
C ALA A 27 -17.73 17.47 35.40
N GLY A 28 -16.56 18.07 35.21
CA GLY A 28 -16.32 19.07 34.15
C GLY A 28 -16.52 18.48 32.76
N LEU A 29 -15.99 17.28 32.49
CA LEU A 29 -16.16 16.63 31.18
C LEU A 29 -17.62 16.27 30.89
N ILE A 30 -18.38 15.84 31.89
CA ILE A 30 -19.83 15.61 31.76
C ILE A 30 -20.57 16.94 31.50
N ALA A 31 -20.27 17.99 32.27
CA ALA A 31 -20.92 19.30 32.13
C ALA A 31 -20.66 19.95 30.77
N ASN A 32 -19.49 19.71 30.19
CA ASN A 32 -19.13 20.15 28.84
C ASN A 32 -19.70 19.24 27.73
N GLY A 33 -20.44 18.19 28.07
CA GLY A 33 -21.15 17.35 27.11
C GLY A 33 -20.28 16.33 26.36
N PHE A 34 -19.09 16.00 26.87
CA PHE A 34 -18.23 14.97 26.25
C PHE A 34 -18.80 13.56 26.36
N VAL A 35 -19.52 13.29 27.45
CA VAL A 35 -20.19 12.01 27.70
C VAL A 35 -21.53 12.24 28.39
N SER A 36 -22.48 11.33 28.14
CA SER A 36 -23.83 11.37 28.71
C SER A 36 -24.15 10.04 29.41
N PRO A 37 -23.46 9.73 30.53
CA PRO A 37 -23.62 8.46 31.24
C PRO A 37 -25.05 8.26 31.75
N LYS A 38 -25.51 7.01 31.73
CA LYS A 38 -26.83 6.65 32.27
C LYS A 38 -26.85 6.82 33.79
N ARG A 39 -28.04 7.10 34.33
CA ARG A 39 -28.28 7.12 35.79
C ARG A 39 -28.72 5.73 36.25
N GLY A 40 -27.99 5.18 37.21
CA GLY A 40 -28.34 3.93 37.89
C GLY A 40 -29.07 4.17 39.22
N PRO A 41 -29.20 3.11 40.04
CA PRO A 41 -29.80 3.19 41.37
C PRO A 41 -29.13 4.26 42.24
N ARG A 42 -29.92 4.99 43.03
CA ARG A 42 -29.48 6.13 43.85
C ARG A 42 -28.87 7.30 43.03
N ASN A 43 -29.32 7.50 41.79
CA ASN A 43 -28.87 8.55 40.87
C ASN A 43 -27.35 8.51 40.57
N ALA A 44 -26.71 7.36 40.79
CA ALA A 44 -25.29 7.18 40.55
C ALA A 44 -24.99 7.09 39.05
N TYR A 45 -23.90 7.69 38.60
CA TYR A 45 -23.47 7.57 37.21
C TYR A 45 -23.07 6.13 36.87
N ARG A 46 -23.46 5.72 35.66
CA ARG A 46 -23.13 4.45 35.02
C ARG A 46 -22.60 4.74 33.63
N PHE A 47 -21.33 4.43 33.43
CA PHE A 47 -20.60 4.73 32.22
C PHE A 47 -20.47 3.46 31.38
N SER A 48 -20.72 3.58 30.09
CA SER A 48 -20.37 2.54 29.11
C SER A 48 -18.86 2.51 28.88
N PHE A 49 -18.35 1.46 28.22
CA PHE A 49 -16.95 1.42 27.80
C PHE A 49 -16.61 2.62 26.90
N ARG A 50 -17.53 2.98 26.00
CA ARG A 50 -17.40 4.17 25.12
C ARG A 50 -17.21 5.46 25.92
N ASP A 51 -17.95 5.64 27.01
CA ASP A 51 -17.82 6.84 27.85
C ASP A 51 -16.43 6.90 28.51
N VAL A 52 -15.89 5.75 28.93
CA VAL A 52 -14.55 5.69 29.54
C VAL A 52 -13.46 6.10 28.56
N VAL A 53 -13.53 5.62 27.31
CA VAL A 53 -12.56 5.98 26.27
C VAL A 53 -12.65 7.48 25.94
N LEU A 54 -13.87 8.01 25.78
CA LEU A 54 -14.07 9.44 25.49
C LEU A 54 -13.58 10.35 26.63
N LEU A 55 -13.77 9.95 27.88
CA LEU A 55 -13.27 10.69 29.03
C LEU A 55 -11.74 10.77 29.05
N ARG A 56 -11.05 9.67 28.74
CA ARG A 56 -9.58 9.65 28.63
C ARG A 56 -9.11 10.60 27.53
N THR A 57 -9.65 10.45 26.33
CA THR A 57 -9.27 11.26 25.17
C THR A 57 -9.54 12.75 25.37
N ALA A 58 -10.71 13.10 25.90
CA ALA A 58 -11.05 14.50 26.16
C ALA A 58 -10.13 15.11 27.23
N HIS A 59 -9.76 14.32 28.24
CA HIS A 59 -8.80 14.77 29.25
C HIS A 59 -7.41 15.01 28.66
N ASP A 60 -6.88 14.07 27.88
CA ASP A 60 -5.54 14.17 27.27
C ASP A 60 -5.45 15.41 26.35
N LEU A 61 -6.50 15.69 25.57
CA LEU A 61 -6.56 16.89 24.72
C LEU A 61 -6.65 18.19 25.53
N GLN A 62 -7.34 18.19 26.67
CA GLN A 62 -7.37 19.35 27.57
C GLN A 62 -6.02 19.60 28.23
N GLN A 63 -5.26 18.54 28.57
CA GLN A 63 -3.89 18.67 29.09
C GLN A 63 -2.91 19.19 28.02
N ALA A 64 -3.21 18.99 26.74
CA ALA A 64 -2.48 19.57 25.62
C ALA A 64 -2.96 20.97 25.22
N ASP A 65 -3.64 21.69 26.13
CA ASP A 65 -4.15 23.05 25.94
C ASP A 65 -5.13 23.25 24.76
N ILE A 66 -5.75 22.17 24.27
CA ILE A 66 -6.73 22.28 23.18
C ILE A 66 -8.05 22.84 23.73
N PRO A 67 -8.62 23.92 23.14
CA PRO A 67 -9.86 24.52 23.64
C PRO A 67 -11.06 23.56 23.60
N THR A 68 -11.84 23.50 24.68
CA THR A 68 -13.04 22.63 24.81
C THR A 68 -13.99 22.72 23.61
N ARG A 69 -14.23 23.93 23.08
CA ARG A 69 -15.10 24.13 21.91
C ARG A 69 -14.55 23.46 20.65
N LYS A 70 -13.22 23.45 20.46
CA LYS A 70 -12.53 22.80 19.34
C LYS A 70 -12.66 21.28 19.44
N ILE A 71 -12.46 20.73 20.64
CA ILE A 71 -12.63 19.30 20.91
C ILE A 71 -14.07 18.85 20.62
N LEU A 72 -15.08 19.59 21.10
CA LEU A 72 -16.48 19.24 20.87
C LEU A 72 -16.87 19.28 19.38
N ARG A 73 -16.40 20.29 18.64
CA ARG A 73 -16.63 20.38 17.19
C ARG A 73 -15.98 19.22 16.43
N ALA A 74 -14.74 18.89 16.76
CA ALA A 74 -14.02 17.75 16.19
C ALA A 74 -14.76 16.42 16.45
N LEU A 75 -15.19 16.17 17.70
CA LEU A 75 -15.93 14.96 18.05
C LEU A 75 -17.30 14.89 17.36
N GLN A 76 -18.01 16.02 17.23
CA GLN A 76 -19.29 16.09 16.50
C GLN A 76 -19.10 15.79 15.02
N ARG A 77 -18.08 16.38 14.39
CA ARG A 77 -17.75 16.11 12.99
C ARG A 77 -17.39 14.65 12.79
N LEU A 78 -16.52 14.08 13.63
CA LEU A 78 -16.17 12.67 13.55
C LEU A 78 -17.40 11.76 13.70
N LYS A 79 -18.27 12.02 14.67
CA LYS A 79 -19.51 11.28 14.84
C LYS A 79 -20.43 11.35 13.61
N ALA A 80 -20.44 12.49 12.91
CA ALA A 80 -21.26 12.69 11.71
C ALA A 80 -20.65 12.06 10.44
N THR A 81 -19.34 11.88 10.41
CA THR A 81 -18.61 11.40 9.22
C THR A 81 -18.26 9.91 9.29
N LEU A 82 -18.25 9.32 10.48
CA LEU A 82 -17.94 7.90 10.66
C LEU A 82 -19.16 7.02 10.41
N PRO A 83 -19.00 5.87 9.70
CA PRO A 83 -20.05 4.87 9.57
C PRO A 83 -20.55 4.39 10.94
N GLU A 84 -21.83 4.02 11.06
CA GLU A 84 -22.41 3.52 12.33
C GLU A 84 -21.66 2.30 12.90
N GLU A 85 -20.94 1.57 12.03
CA GLU A 85 -20.18 0.37 12.32
C GLU A 85 -18.75 0.64 12.86
N LEU A 86 -18.26 1.89 12.78
CA LEU A 86 -16.95 2.31 13.28
C LEU A 86 -17.10 3.18 14.55
N PRO A 87 -17.02 2.61 15.76
CA PRO A 87 -17.11 3.39 16.97
C PRO A 87 -15.86 4.27 17.14
N LEU A 88 -16.03 5.49 17.64
CA LEU A 88 -14.95 6.43 17.98
C LEU A 88 -13.83 5.81 18.84
N THR A 89 -14.12 4.71 19.54
CA THR A 89 -13.15 3.93 20.34
C THR A 89 -12.06 3.25 19.52
N GLY A 90 -12.27 3.07 18.21
CA GLY A 90 -11.27 2.51 17.29
C GLY A 90 -10.25 3.54 16.77
N LEU A 91 -10.43 4.82 17.09
CA LEU A 91 -9.60 5.92 16.60
C LEU A 91 -8.65 6.42 17.68
N ARG A 92 -7.39 6.66 17.33
CA ARG A 92 -6.42 7.35 18.17
C ARG A 92 -6.48 8.85 17.87
N ILE A 93 -6.96 9.62 18.84
CA ILE A 93 -7.05 11.08 18.72
C ILE A 93 -5.93 11.70 19.56
N THR A 94 -5.11 12.56 18.96
CA THR A 94 -4.00 13.24 19.64
C THR A 94 -3.99 14.74 19.32
N ALA A 95 -3.27 15.51 20.13
CA ALA A 95 -3.01 16.92 19.86
C ALA A 95 -1.72 17.07 19.03
N VAL A 96 -1.75 17.98 18.04
CA VAL A 96 -0.61 18.37 17.20
C VAL A 96 -0.58 19.88 17.16
N GLY A 97 0.28 20.48 17.98
CA GLY A 97 0.22 21.92 18.25
C GLY A 97 -1.17 22.31 18.77
N ASN A 98 -1.85 23.24 18.09
CA ASN A 98 -3.22 23.66 18.42
C ASN A 98 -4.31 22.90 17.63
N SER A 99 -3.97 21.81 16.95
CA SER A 99 -4.90 21.01 16.13
C SER A 99 -5.10 19.61 16.68
N ILE A 100 -6.24 19.01 16.32
CA ILE A 100 -6.62 17.67 16.75
C ILE A 100 -6.38 16.74 15.57
N ALA A 101 -5.43 15.83 15.71
CA ALA A 101 -5.18 14.80 14.72
C ALA A 101 -5.91 13.52 15.11
N VAL A 102 -6.54 12.91 14.13
CA VAL A 102 -7.20 11.61 14.27
C VAL A 102 -6.40 10.63 13.45
N HIS A 103 -6.11 9.50 14.06
CA HIS A 103 -5.42 8.40 13.46
C HIS A 103 -6.39 7.23 13.53
N ASP A 104 -6.73 6.66 12.38
CA ASP A 104 -7.21 5.28 12.37
C ASP A 104 -6.00 4.36 12.18
N ARG A 105 -6.21 3.15 11.65
CA ARG A 105 -5.13 2.19 11.45
C ARG A 105 -4.26 2.52 10.22
N GLU A 106 -4.69 3.44 9.36
CA GLU A 106 -4.16 3.63 8.00
C GLU A 106 -3.88 5.09 7.64
N SER A 107 -4.52 6.06 8.28
CA SER A 107 -4.47 7.48 7.93
C SER A 107 -4.45 8.39 9.15
N ARG A 108 -3.74 9.52 9.02
CA ARG A 108 -3.75 10.63 9.96
C ARG A 108 -4.42 11.83 9.29
N TRP A 109 -5.42 12.42 9.90
CA TRP A 109 -6.09 13.62 9.38
C TRP A 109 -6.43 14.60 10.49
N GLU A 110 -6.61 15.87 10.13
CA GLU A 110 -7.08 16.88 11.06
C GLU A 110 -8.59 16.73 11.27
N ALA A 111 -9.01 16.58 12.53
CA ALA A 111 -10.39 16.29 12.91
C ALA A 111 -11.40 17.36 12.47
N GLU A 112 -10.97 18.63 12.42
CA GLU A 112 -11.86 19.75 12.09
C GLU A 112 -12.03 19.96 10.60
N THR A 113 -11.02 19.71 9.78
CA THR A 113 -11.04 20.00 8.34
C THR A 113 -11.21 18.75 7.49
N GLY A 114 -10.84 17.58 8.00
CA GLY A 114 -10.75 16.33 7.23
C GLY A 114 -9.49 16.25 6.36
N GLN A 115 -8.57 17.22 6.48
CA GLN A 115 -7.35 17.25 5.69
C GLN A 115 -6.40 16.15 6.16
N LEU A 116 -5.88 15.35 5.22
CA LEU A 116 -4.82 14.38 5.50
C LEU A 116 -3.56 15.11 5.98
N LEU A 117 -3.01 14.65 7.11
CA LEU A 117 -1.78 15.15 7.68
C LEU A 117 -0.65 14.23 7.24
N MET A 118 0.34 14.79 6.54
CA MET A 118 1.56 14.08 6.20
C MET A 118 2.47 13.93 7.41
N ASP A 119 3.07 12.76 7.57
CA ASP A 119 3.90 12.43 8.72
C ASP A 119 5.32 12.98 8.50
N PHE A 120 5.57 14.19 9.01
CA PHE A 120 6.90 14.80 9.07
C PHE A 120 7.53 14.68 10.47
N ASP A 121 6.93 13.90 11.37
CA ASP A 121 7.47 13.67 12.72
C ASP A 121 8.76 12.83 12.62
N VAL A 122 9.86 13.37 13.15
CA VAL A 122 11.08 12.59 13.41
C VAL A 122 10.75 11.60 14.53
N ALA A 123 10.42 10.37 14.16
CA ALA A 123 10.06 9.32 15.09
C ALA A 123 11.20 9.07 16.09
N ALA A 124 10.99 9.44 17.35
CA ALA A 124 11.83 8.96 18.45
C ALA A 124 11.62 7.45 18.57
N THR A 125 12.55 6.69 18.02
CA THR A 125 12.51 5.23 17.99
C THR A 125 12.57 4.68 19.41
N ARG A 126 11.46 4.16 19.92
CA ARG A 126 11.47 3.15 20.98
C ARG A 126 10.37 2.11 20.75
N GLY A 127 10.81 0.96 20.23
CA GLY A 127 10.39 -0.34 20.75
C GLY A 127 9.17 -1.00 20.13
N SER A 128 9.48 -2.05 19.37
CA SER A 128 8.86 -3.38 19.37
C SER A 128 7.60 -3.68 18.52
N VAL A 129 7.90 -4.41 17.44
CA VAL A 129 7.32 -5.68 16.93
C VAL A 129 6.00 -5.63 16.15
N ALA A 130 6.12 -6.15 14.93
CA ALA A 130 5.13 -6.33 13.88
C ALA A 130 4.13 -7.45 14.18
N PHE A 131 2.92 -7.30 13.63
CA PHE A 131 2.07 -8.41 13.18
C PHE A 131 1.63 -8.13 11.75
N VAL A 132 2.10 -8.98 10.82
CA VAL A 132 1.53 -9.19 9.49
C VAL A 132 0.73 -10.50 9.57
N ASP A 133 -0.55 -10.52 9.18
CA ASP A 133 -0.99 -11.27 7.98
C ASP A 133 -2.50 -11.13 7.65
N ARG A 134 -2.75 -10.68 6.41
CA ARG A 134 -3.77 -11.04 5.37
C ARG A 134 -5.24 -11.36 5.72
N ARG A 135 -6.18 -10.58 5.12
CA ARG A 135 -6.96 -10.91 3.87
C ARG A 135 -8.11 -9.93 3.57
N ARG A 136 -7.96 -9.24 2.42
CA ARG A 136 -8.94 -8.90 1.34
C ARG A 136 -10.03 -7.81 1.54
N GLU A 137 -9.80 -6.70 0.82
CA GLU A 137 -10.69 -5.66 0.26
C GLU A 137 -11.71 -6.20 -0.79
N PRO A 138 -12.69 -5.43 -1.38
CA PRO A 138 -12.67 -3.96 -1.64
C PRO A 138 -14.01 -3.15 -1.53
N THR A 139 -13.95 -1.79 -1.53
CA THR A 139 -14.45 -0.90 -2.64
C THR A 139 -14.83 0.58 -2.28
N ALA A 140 -14.03 1.53 -2.79
CA ALA A 140 -14.39 2.76 -3.55
C ALA A 140 -13.11 3.20 -4.30
N PRO A 141 -13.15 3.84 -5.50
CA PRO A 141 -12.19 3.56 -6.56
C PRO A 141 -10.81 4.17 -6.29
N ALA A 142 -9.92 3.38 -5.69
CA ALA A 142 -8.53 3.41 -6.11
C ALA A 142 -8.53 2.91 -7.55
N VAL A 143 -8.05 3.70 -8.51
CA VAL A 143 -7.90 3.24 -9.89
C VAL A 143 -7.09 1.95 -9.81
N SER A 144 -7.70 0.83 -10.18
CA SER A 144 -7.04 -0.46 -10.03
C SER A 144 -5.82 -0.50 -10.96
N ALA A 145 -4.77 -1.24 -10.58
CA ALA A 145 -3.61 -1.42 -11.45
C ALA A 145 -4.03 -1.89 -12.86
N GLU A 146 -5.07 -2.73 -12.93
CA GLU A 146 -5.70 -3.21 -14.16
C GLU A 146 -6.35 -2.09 -14.99
N GLU A 147 -7.04 -1.15 -14.35
CA GLU A 147 -7.62 0.02 -15.05
C GLU A 147 -6.54 0.95 -15.60
N VAL A 148 -5.47 1.18 -14.82
CA VAL A 148 -4.32 1.98 -15.29
C VAL A 148 -3.60 1.24 -16.42
N PHE A 149 -3.45 -0.08 -16.33
CA PHE A 149 -2.82 -0.92 -17.35
C PHE A 149 -3.61 -0.89 -18.66
N ALA A 150 -4.93 -1.10 -18.61
CA ALA A 150 -5.79 -0.99 -19.80
C ALA A 150 -5.72 0.42 -20.42
N ARG A 151 -5.60 1.47 -19.60
CA ARG A 151 -5.37 2.83 -20.10
C ARG A 151 -4.01 2.95 -20.78
N ALA A 152 -2.96 2.34 -20.23
CA ALA A 152 -1.60 2.35 -20.79
C ALA A 152 -1.58 1.67 -22.18
N GLU A 153 -2.21 0.51 -22.35
CA GLU A 153 -2.30 -0.19 -23.64
C GLU A 153 -2.97 0.68 -24.71
N VAL A 154 -4.06 1.38 -24.37
CA VAL A 154 -4.74 2.30 -25.30
C VAL A 154 -3.84 3.47 -25.69
N LEU A 155 -2.93 3.88 -24.80
CA LEU A 155 -2.02 4.99 -25.03
C LEU A 155 -0.82 4.59 -25.89
N GLU A 156 -0.39 3.32 -25.94
CA GLU A 156 0.78 2.90 -26.73
C GLU A 156 0.73 3.36 -28.19
N SER A 157 -0.44 3.24 -28.81
CA SER A 157 -0.67 3.63 -30.20
C SER A 157 -0.89 5.14 -30.42
N LYS A 158 -1.13 5.91 -29.34
CA LYS A 158 -1.54 7.32 -29.41
C LYS A 158 -0.49 8.28 -28.90
N ASP A 159 0.11 7.94 -27.77
CA ASP A 159 1.10 8.72 -27.05
C ASP A 159 1.96 7.79 -26.20
N MET A 160 3.12 7.46 -26.76
CA MET A 160 4.11 6.59 -26.15
C MET A 160 4.63 7.12 -24.80
N LYS A 161 4.75 8.44 -24.63
CA LYS A 161 5.19 9.04 -23.36
C LYS A 161 4.13 8.89 -22.28
N ALA A 162 2.86 9.06 -22.64
CA ALA A 162 1.75 8.85 -21.73
C ALA A 162 1.61 7.36 -21.35
N ALA A 163 1.83 6.44 -22.31
CA ALA A 163 1.88 5.00 -22.04
C ALA A 163 3.00 4.64 -21.06
N GLU A 164 4.22 5.17 -21.28
CA GLU A 164 5.36 4.97 -20.38
C GLU A 164 5.04 5.42 -18.95
N ALA A 165 4.44 6.60 -18.79
CA ALA A 165 4.03 7.13 -17.49
C ALA A 165 2.96 6.24 -16.83
N ALA A 166 1.97 5.78 -17.61
CA ALA A 166 0.91 4.91 -17.10
C ALA A 166 1.45 3.54 -16.67
N TYR A 167 2.39 2.92 -17.40
CA TYR A 167 3.00 1.67 -16.96
C TYR A 167 3.84 1.83 -15.69
N ARG A 168 4.54 2.95 -15.51
CA ARG A 168 5.21 3.24 -14.22
C ARG A 168 4.21 3.40 -13.07
N GLU A 169 3.04 3.99 -13.34
CA GLU A 169 1.95 4.07 -12.37
C GLU A 169 1.43 2.66 -12.01
N VAL A 170 1.24 1.78 -12.99
CA VAL A 170 0.90 0.36 -12.75
C VAL A 170 1.92 -0.29 -11.82
N LEU A 171 3.22 -0.13 -12.10
CA LEU A 171 4.29 -0.73 -11.29
C LEU A 171 4.41 -0.12 -9.88
N ALA A 172 3.94 1.11 -9.68
CA ALA A 172 3.86 1.72 -8.36
C ALA A 172 2.71 1.13 -7.53
N ILE A 173 1.60 0.74 -8.17
CA ILE A 173 0.42 0.14 -7.53
C ILE A 173 0.61 -1.38 -7.33
N ALA A 174 1.12 -2.06 -8.36
CA ALA A 174 1.35 -3.50 -8.43
C ALA A 174 2.80 -3.79 -8.88
N PRO A 175 3.77 -3.80 -7.93
CA PRO A 175 5.19 -4.01 -8.23
C PRO A 175 5.57 -5.40 -8.80
N ASP A 176 4.63 -6.33 -8.83
CA ASP A 176 4.76 -7.70 -9.35
C ASP A 176 3.99 -7.91 -10.68
N HIS A 177 3.56 -6.83 -11.33
CA HIS A 177 2.83 -6.89 -12.60
C HIS A 177 3.79 -7.15 -13.79
N ALA A 178 3.91 -8.42 -14.18
CA ALA A 178 4.84 -8.85 -15.24
C ALA A 178 4.59 -8.13 -16.58
N ASP A 179 3.34 -8.03 -17.03
CA ASP A 179 3.03 -7.43 -18.34
C ASP A 179 3.37 -5.94 -18.39
N ALA A 180 3.21 -5.20 -17.29
CA ALA A 180 3.61 -3.80 -17.23
C ALA A 180 5.14 -3.63 -17.37
N TYR A 181 5.94 -4.54 -16.80
CA TYR A 181 7.38 -4.56 -17.03
C TYR A 181 7.73 -4.88 -18.49
N LEU A 182 7.05 -5.85 -19.11
CA LEU A 182 7.27 -6.23 -20.50
C LEU A 182 6.96 -5.08 -21.46
N ASN A 183 5.80 -4.44 -21.30
CA ASN A 183 5.36 -3.36 -22.18
C ASN A 183 6.16 -2.07 -21.96
N LEU A 184 6.45 -1.72 -20.70
CA LEU A 184 7.32 -0.58 -20.40
C LEU A 184 8.73 -0.79 -20.96
N GLY A 185 9.29 -1.99 -20.79
CA GLY A 185 10.62 -2.29 -21.31
C GLY A 185 10.67 -2.29 -22.84
N ALA A 186 9.61 -2.72 -23.52
CA ALA A 186 9.48 -2.59 -24.98
C ALA A 186 9.47 -1.12 -25.41
N ILE A 187 8.67 -0.26 -24.76
CA ILE A 187 8.64 1.18 -25.01
C ILE A 187 10.03 1.83 -24.81
N LEU A 188 10.75 1.42 -23.77
CA LEU A 188 12.11 1.92 -23.50
C LEU A 188 13.09 1.50 -24.60
N CYS A 189 13.04 0.24 -25.06
CA CYS A 189 13.88 -0.21 -26.17
C CYS A 189 13.56 0.52 -27.48
N GLU A 190 12.28 0.70 -27.81
CA GLU A 190 11.85 1.47 -29.00
C GLU A 190 12.23 2.95 -28.93
N SER A 191 12.47 3.46 -27.72
CA SER A 191 12.94 4.83 -27.46
C SER A 191 14.47 4.94 -27.36
N ASP A 192 15.23 3.94 -27.83
CA ASP A 192 16.70 3.86 -27.73
C ASP A 192 17.24 3.99 -26.29
N ARG A 193 16.46 3.52 -25.30
CA ARG A 193 16.80 3.52 -23.87
C ARG A 193 17.04 2.09 -23.35
N GLN A 194 17.81 1.30 -24.10
CA GLN A 194 18.06 -0.11 -23.80
C GLN A 194 18.75 -0.32 -22.44
N ALA A 195 19.61 0.61 -22.01
CA ALA A 195 20.23 0.56 -20.68
C ALA A 195 19.19 0.66 -19.55
N GLU A 196 18.19 1.52 -19.71
CA GLU A 196 17.10 1.65 -18.74
C GLU A 196 16.18 0.43 -18.79
N ALA A 197 15.88 -0.09 -19.97
CA ALA A 197 15.13 -1.34 -20.12
C ALA A 197 15.84 -2.52 -19.43
N ALA A 198 17.15 -2.66 -19.59
CA ALA A 198 17.92 -3.72 -18.93
C ALA A 198 17.84 -3.61 -17.40
N HIS A 199 17.98 -2.39 -16.85
CA HIS A 199 17.80 -2.15 -15.41
C HIS A 199 16.37 -2.44 -14.93
N LEU A 200 15.37 -2.04 -15.72
CA LEU A 200 13.97 -2.33 -15.43
C LEU A 200 13.72 -3.85 -15.36
N TYR A 201 14.28 -4.62 -16.30
CA TYR A 201 14.16 -6.07 -16.28
C TYR A 201 14.96 -6.73 -15.16
N ASP A 202 16.14 -6.20 -14.81
CA ASP A 202 16.87 -6.63 -13.61
C ASP A 202 15.99 -6.47 -12.36
N ASP A 203 15.36 -5.31 -12.18
CA ASP A 203 14.44 -5.05 -11.07
C ASP A 203 13.23 -5.99 -11.10
N ALA A 204 12.64 -6.22 -12.27
CA ALA A 204 11.53 -7.14 -12.43
C ALA A 204 11.92 -8.56 -12.00
N LEU A 205 13.10 -9.04 -12.41
CA LEU A 205 13.59 -10.39 -12.12
C LEU A 205 13.96 -10.63 -10.66
N HIS A 206 14.23 -9.58 -9.87
CA HIS A 206 14.37 -9.72 -8.41
C HIS A 206 13.05 -10.16 -7.75
N ARG A 207 11.90 -9.83 -8.37
CA ARG A 207 10.55 -10.11 -7.85
C ARG A 207 9.91 -11.31 -8.58
N LEU A 208 10.16 -11.41 -9.88
CA LEU A 208 9.53 -12.34 -10.82
C LEU A 208 10.58 -13.22 -11.53
N PRO A 209 11.38 -14.02 -10.77
CA PRO A 209 12.55 -14.71 -11.33
C PRO A 209 12.22 -15.81 -12.34
N ASP A 210 10.97 -16.28 -12.37
CA ASP A 210 10.52 -17.42 -13.16
C ASP A 210 9.61 -17.05 -14.34
N VAL A 211 9.54 -15.77 -14.71
CA VAL A 211 8.81 -15.32 -15.92
C VAL A 211 9.76 -15.40 -17.14
N PRO A 212 9.56 -16.32 -18.10
CA PRO A 212 10.48 -16.52 -19.22
C PRO A 212 10.66 -15.27 -20.09
N LEU A 213 9.57 -14.55 -20.35
CA LEU A 213 9.57 -13.38 -21.22
C LEU A 213 10.39 -12.20 -20.66
N LEU A 214 10.50 -12.06 -19.34
CA LEU A 214 11.37 -11.05 -18.73
C LEU A 214 12.85 -11.37 -19.01
N HIS A 215 13.24 -12.64 -18.94
CA HIS A 215 14.60 -13.07 -19.33
C HIS A 215 14.84 -12.90 -20.83
N PHE A 216 13.84 -13.19 -21.68
CA PHE A 216 13.93 -12.97 -23.12
C PHE A 216 14.13 -11.49 -23.44
N ASN A 217 13.26 -10.59 -22.97
CA ASN A 217 13.36 -9.17 -23.27
C ASN A 217 14.60 -8.51 -22.66
N ARG A 218 15.04 -8.97 -21.48
CA ARG A 218 16.35 -8.58 -20.91
C ARG A 218 17.49 -8.95 -21.84
N ALA A 219 17.45 -10.15 -22.42
CA ALA A 219 18.47 -10.61 -23.35
C ALA A 219 18.52 -9.72 -24.61
N VAL A 220 17.36 -9.35 -25.16
CA VAL A 220 17.27 -8.42 -26.30
C VAL A 220 17.90 -7.07 -25.94
N ALA A 221 17.52 -6.47 -24.81
CA ALA A 221 18.08 -5.20 -24.37
C ALA A 221 19.60 -5.24 -24.16
N LEU A 222 20.13 -6.36 -23.65
CA LEU A 222 21.57 -6.57 -23.47
C LEU A 222 22.31 -6.79 -24.79
N GLU A 223 21.68 -7.46 -25.75
CA GLU A 223 22.20 -7.65 -27.10
C GLU A 223 22.39 -6.30 -27.80
N ASP A 224 21.39 -5.42 -27.72
CA ASP A 224 21.44 -4.06 -28.27
C ASP A 224 22.55 -3.20 -27.61
N LEU A 225 22.85 -3.46 -26.34
CA LEU A 225 23.96 -2.84 -25.61
C LEU A 225 25.33 -3.47 -25.91
N GLY A 226 25.39 -4.53 -26.72
CA GLY A 226 26.62 -5.29 -27.01
C GLY A 226 27.12 -6.17 -25.86
N ARG A 227 26.32 -6.37 -24.80
CA ARG A 227 26.65 -7.22 -23.64
C ARG A 227 26.32 -8.70 -23.94
N LEU A 228 26.97 -9.25 -24.97
CA LEU A 228 26.57 -10.51 -25.61
C LEU A 228 26.60 -11.73 -24.66
N ASP A 229 27.60 -11.84 -23.78
CA ASP A 229 27.68 -12.96 -22.83
C ASP A 229 26.52 -12.97 -21.83
N GLU A 230 26.09 -11.79 -21.38
CA GLU A 230 24.94 -11.64 -20.47
C GLU A 230 23.61 -11.85 -21.18
N ALA A 231 23.52 -11.44 -22.45
CA ALA A 231 22.39 -11.74 -23.31
C ALA A 231 22.21 -13.25 -23.49
N ILE A 232 23.30 -13.98 -23.78
CA ILE A 232 23.28 -15.45 -23.89
C ILE A 232 22.77 -16.09 -22.59
N GLN A 233 23.31 -15.69 -21.44
CA GLN A 233 22.85 -16.22 -20.14
C GLN A 233 21.34 -15.99 -19.92
N SER A 234 20.84 -14.82 -20.32
CA SER A 234 19.42 -14.46 -20.20
C SER A 234 18.54 -15.29 -21.15
N TYR A 235 18.93 -15.45 -22.41
CA TYR A 235 18.22 -16.33 -23.35
C TYR A 235 18.23 -17.79 -22.89
N GLU A 236 19.36 -18.30 -22.37
CA GLU A 236 19.42 -19.65 -21.83
C GLU A 236 18.54 -19.83 -20.59
N ARG A 237 18.46 -18.81 -19.72
CA ARG A 237 17.54 -18.84 -18.57
C ARG A 237 16.07 -18.82 -19.01
N CYS A 238 15.73 -18.00 -20.00
CA CYS A 238 14.41 -18.02 -20.66
C CYS A 238 14.07 -19.43 -21.15
N LEU A 239 14.95 -20.05 -21.94
CA LEU A 239 14.74 -21.39 -22.52
C LEU A 239 14.72 -22.52 -21.48
N LYS A 240 15.37 -22.33 -20.34
CA LYS A 240 15.29 -23.27 -19.21
C LYS A 240 13.91 -23.23 -18.54
N LEU A 241 13.27 -22.05 -18.51
CA LEU A 241 11.92 -21.88 -17.96
C LEU A 241 10.85 -22.31 -18.97
N ASP A 242 11.00 -21.90 -20.23
CA ASP A 242 10.13 -22.29 -21.33
C ASP A 242 10.94 -22.61 -22.60
N PRO A 243 11.14 -23.91 -22.92
CA PRO A 243 11.88 -24.32 -24.11
C PRO A 243 11.10 -24.17 -25.42
N THR A 244 9.84 -23.70 -25.37
CA THR A 244 8.99 -23.54 -26.55
C THR A 244 9.07 -22.14 -27.18
N ILE A 245 9.78 -21.20 -26.53
CA ILE A 245 10.00 -19.85 -27.05
C ILE A 245 11.01 -19.91 -28.21
N GLY A 246 10.49 -20.09 -29.42
CA GLY A 246 11.28 -20.26 -30.64
C GLY A 246 12.24 -19.11 -30.89
N ASP A 247 11.80 -17.87 -30.70
CA ASP A 247 12.63 -16.68 -30.94
C ASP A 247 13.87 -16.63 -30.03
N ALA A 248 13.76 -17.11 -28.79
CA ALA A 248 14.91 -17.24 -27.89
C ALA A 248 15.93 -18.25 -28.42
N HIS A 249 15.49 -19.39 -28.97
CA HIS A 249 16.38 -20.33 -29.64
C HIS A 249 17.04 -19.72 -30.88
N PHE A 250 16.30 -18.96 -31.69
CA PHE A 250 16.86 -18.32 -32.86
C PHE A 250 17.93 -17.28 -32.48
N ASN A 251 17.62 -16.37 -31.54
CA ASN A 251 18.51 -15.29 -31.13
C ASN A 251 19.78 -15.82 -30.46
N VAL A 252 19.66 -16.72 -29.48
CA VAL A 252 20.86 -17.29 -28.83
C VAL A 252 21.70 -18.12 -29.79
N GLY A 253 21.06 -18.80 -30.76
CA GLY A 253 21.76 -19.51 -31.83
C GLY A 253 22.59 -18.57 -32.70
N ARG A 254 22.07 -17.38 -33.05
CA ARG A 254 22.81 -16.34 -33.76
C ARG A 254 23.98 -15.79 -32.95
N LEU A 255 23.80 -15.55 -31.64
CA LEU A 255 24.88 -15.08 -30.78
C LEU A 255 26.01 -16.11 -30.65
N TYR A 256 25.67 -17.39 -30.45
CA TYR A 256 26.66 -18.46 -30.44
C TYR A 256 27.42 -18.58 -31.76
N ASP A 257 26.74 -18.44 -32.90
CA ASP A 257 27.41 -18.46 -34.22
C ASP A 257 28.36 -17.28 -34.39
N HIS A 258 27.93 -16.07 -33.98
CA HIS A 258 28.75 -14.86 -34.01
C HIS A 258 30.04 -14.99 -33.19
N LEU A 259 29.96 -15.66 -32.03
CA LEU A 259 31.11 -15.93 -31.15
C LEU A 259 31.92 -17.18 -31.54
N GLY A 260 31.52 -17.90 -32.60
CA GLY A 260 32.22 -19.10 -33.10
C GLY A 260 31.89 -20.40 -32.36
N HIS A 261 30.91 -20.40 -31.46
CA HIS A 261 30.39 -21.56 -30.74
C HIS A 261 29.42 -22.39 -31.61
N ARG A 262 29.98 -23.00 -32.65
CA ARG A 262 29.22 -23.67 -33.72
C ARG A 262 28.32 -24.81 -33.22
N ARG A 263 28.72 -25.55 -32.18
CA ARG A 263 27.94 -26.71 -31.68
C ARG A 263 26.64 -26.24 -31.02
N GLU A 264 26.74 -25.22 -30.18
CA GLU A 264 25.64 -24.59 -29.47
C GLU A 264 24.68 -23.92 -30.45
N ALA A 265 25.20 -23.20 -31.45
CA ALA A 265 24.40 -22.60 -32.52
C ALA A 265 23.55 -23.64 -33.27
N ILE A 266 24.16 -24.75 -33.73
CA ILE A 266 23.44 -25.83 -34.43
C ILE A 266 22.34 -26.43 -33.55
N ARG A 267 22.61 -26.64 -32.25
CA ARG A 267 21.63 -27.18 -31.29
C ARG A 267 20.39 -26.28 -31.21
N HIS A 268 20.60 -24.97 -31.08
CA HIS A 268 19.52 -24.00 -30.97
C HIS A 268 18.74 -23.82 -32.27
N PHE A 269 19.40 -23.71 -33.42
CA PHE A 269 18.69 -23.66 -34.72
C PHE A 269 17.89 -24.93 -35.00
N SER A 270 18.40 -26.10 -34.59
CA SER A 270 17.66 -27.36 -34.71
C SER A 270 16.45 -27.43 -33.77
N ALA A 271 16.50 -26.79 -32.60
CA ALA A 271 15.35 -26.65 -31.71
C ALA A 271 14.31 -25.68 -32.29
N TYR A 272 14.74 -24.49 -32.74
CA TYR A 272 13.88 -23.51 -33.42
C TYR A 272 13.11 -24.13 -34.59
N ARG A 273 13.80 -24.86 -35.49
CA ARG A 273 13.17 -25.54 -36.63
C ARG A 273 12.17 -26.64 -36.26
N ARG A 274 12.28 -27.22 -35.07
CA ARG A 274 11.34 -28.24 -34.59
C ARG A 274 10.04 -27.61 -34.08
N LEU A 275 10.11 -26.40 -33.53
CA LEU A 275 8.94 -25.66 -33.03
C LEU A 275 8.09 -25.03 -34.16
N GLN A 276 8.68 -24.82 -35.34
CA GLN A 276 8.02 -24.25 -36.52
C GLN A 276 7.28 -25.28 -37.39
N LYS A 277 7.13 -26.52 -36.92
CA LYS A 277 6.47 -27.62 -37.63
C LYS A 277 5.18 -28.02 -36.93
#